data_AF-A0A833S150-F1
#
_entry.id   AF-A0A833S150-F1
#
_cell.length_a   1.000
_cell.length_b   1.000
_cell.length_c   1.000
_cell.angle_alpha   90.00
_cell.angle_beta   90.00
_cell.angle_gamma   90.00
#
_symmetry.space_group_name_H-M   'P 1'
#
loop_
_entity.id
_entity.type
_entity.pdbx_description
1 polymer ?
#
loop_
_entity_poly.entity_id
_entity_poly.type
_entity_poly.pdbx_seq_one_letter_code
_entity_poly.pdbx_strand_id
1 'polypeptide(L)'
;MVRVKVRVFTFPSDPRKQNSYVVGTIEGGLLPVVGTLNLDDKEAATVTFTQLRVRIELVQINDVIRRSIMFQEVLVLVATSSNPHKWPPNAMQTYWFGHFKDESESVPHVIAAADEDCPISQYLNMTTSKLMGDLILIPPTQLGPVCEQCCEGCTLCPPIQSSSKQ
;
A
#
# COMPACT_ATOMS: atom_id res chain seq x y z
N MET A 1 -14.70 -12.75 14.98
CA MET A 1 -14.59 -12.08 13.66
C MET A 1 -13.46 -11.04 13.75
N VAL A 2 -12.45 -11.17 12.90
CA VAL A 2 -11.28 -10.28 12.81
C VAL A 2 -11.51 -9.27 11.69
N ARG A 3 -11.22 -7.99 11.94
CA ARG A 3 -11.35 -6.92 10.96
C ARG A 3 -9.97 -6.48 10.48
N VAL A 4 -9.68 -6.63 9.20
CA VAL A 4 -8.44 -6.17 8.58
C VAL A 4 -8.71 -4.86 7.87
N LYS A 5 -8.17 -3.76 8.39
CA LYS A 5 -8.28 -2.42 7.80
C LYS A 5 -7.23 -2.29 6.71
N VAL A 6 -7.67 -2.00 5.49
CA VAL A 6 -6.80 -1.78 4.34
C VAL A 6 -6.48 -0.29 4.27
N ARG A 7 -5.19 0.03 4.24
CA ARG A 7 -4.66 1.40 4.17
C ARG A 7 -3.60 1.48 3.10
N VAL A 8 -3.46 2.64 2.48
CA VAL A 8 -2.40 2.89 1.50
C VAL A 8 -1.30 3.72 2.17
N PHE A 9 -0.04 3.38 1.94
CA PHE A 9 1.09 4.16 2.40
C PHE A 9 1.64 5.01 1.27
N THR A 10 1.86 6.29 1.52
CA THR A 10 2.51 7.23 0.60
C THR A 10 3.42 8.12 1.40
N PHE A 11 4.63 8.44 0.94
CA PHE A 11 5.44 9.40 1.68
C PHE A 11 4.78 10.79 1.72
N PRO A 12 4.92 11.54 2.83
CA PRO A 12 4.46 12.92 2.93
C PRO A 12 5.02 13.77 1.79
N SER A 13 4.14 14.24 0.91
CA SER A 13 4.52 15.10 -0.20
C SER A 13 3.91 16.48 -0.03
N ASP A 14 4.68 17.52 -0.40
CA ASP A 14 4.17 18.88 -0.39
C ASP A 14 3.07 18.99 -1.46
N PRO A 15 1.82 19.29 -1.10
CA PRO A 15 0.72 19.40 -2.07
C PRO A 15 1.02 20.44 -3.15
N ARG A 16 1.88 21.44 -2.88
CA ARG A 16 2.31 22.44 -3.88
C ARG A 16 3.14 21.85 -5.01
N LYS A 17 3.85 20.75 -4.77
CA LYS A 17 4.60 20.03 -5.81
C LYS A 17 3.69 19.27 -6.77
N GLN A 18 2.48 18.91 -6.32
CA GLN A 18 1.50 18.19 -7.14
C GLN A 18 0.50 19.14 -7.79
N ASN A 19 0.03 20.17 -7.07
CA ASN A 19 -0.92 21.16 -7.57
C ASN A 19 -0.57 22.55 -7.03
N SER A 20 -0.13 23.46 -7.91
CA SER A 20 0.36 24.80 -7.53
C SER A 20 -0.67 25.71 -6.84
N TYR A 21 -1.97 25.39 -6.96
CA TYR A 21 -3.07 26.16 -6.39
C TYR A 21 -3.59 25.60 -5.05
N VAL A 22 -3.10 24.43 -4.61
CA VAL A 22 -3.54 23.82 -3.35
C VAL A 22 -2.80 24.49 -2.20
N VAL A 23 -3.55 25.24 -1.39
CA VAL A 23 -3.10 25.78 -0.11
C VAL A 23 -3.63 24.83 0.97
N GLY A 24 -2.84 23.82 1.33
CA GLY A 24 -3.30 22.73 2.20
C GLY A 24 -2.19 22.09 3.02
N THR A 25 -2.61 21.24 3.96
CA THR A 25 -1.79 20.42 4.87
C THR A 25 -0.92 19.43 4.08
N ILE A 26 0.27 19.10 4.59
CA ILE A 26 1.14 18.06 3.99
C ILE A 26 0.37 16.74 3.94
N GLU A 27 0.15 16.20 2.75
CA GLU A 27 -0.55 14.92 2.55
C GLU A 27 0.46 13.77 2.46
N GLY A 28 0.25 12.72 3.25
CA GLY A 28 0.98 11.46 3.20
C GLY A 28 1.20 10.83 4.58
N GLY A 29 2.09 9.86 4.65
CA GLY A 29 2.15 8.85 5.71
C GLY A 29 1.20 7.68 5.44
N LEU A 30 0.66 7.10 6.52
CA LEU A 30 -0.38 6.09 6.43
C LEU A 30 -1.73 6.76 6.17
N LEU A 31 -2.27 6.59 4.97
CA LEU A 31 -3.54 7.21 4.57
C LEU A 31 -4.73 6.65 5.37
N PRO A 32 -5.89 7.34 5.34
CA PRO A 32 -7.12 6.83 5.92
C PRO A 32 -7.49 5.43 5.43
N VAL A 33 -8.31 4.73 6.21
CA VAL A 33 -8.76 3.37 5.89
C VAL A 33 -9.62 3.40 4.62
N VAL A 34 -9.13 2.77 3.57
CA VAL A 34 -9.80 2.64 2.26
C VAL A 34 -10.92 1.60 2.33
N GLY A 35 -10.73 0.58 3.16
CA GLY A 35 -11.72 -0.48 3.31
C GLY A 35 -11.43 -1.38 4.50
N THR A 36 -12.39 -2.21 4.85
CA THR A 36 -12.21 -3.23 5.90
C THR A 36 -12.63 -4.58 5.37
N LEU A 37 -11.73 -5.55 5.45
CA LEU A 37 -12.03 -6.95 5.18
C LEU A 37 -12.43 -7.61 6.49
N ASN A 38 -13.56 -8.30 6.49
CA ASN A 38 -14.01 -9.08 7.63
C ASN A 38 -13.59 -10.53 7.41
N LEU A 39 -12.84 -11.08 8.34
CA LEU A 39 -12.36 -12.45 8.35
C LEU A 39 -12.96 -13.19 9.55
N ASP A 40 -13.24 -14.47 9.37
CA ASP A 40 -13.60 -15.34 10.48
C ASP A 40 -12.38 -15.65 11.34
N ASP A 41 -12.58 -15.93 12.63
CA ASP A 41 -11.45 -16.13 13.56
C ASP A 41 -10.59 -17.35 13.19
N LYS A 42 -11.21 -18.39 12.62
CA LYS A 42 -10.52 -19.58 12.13
C LYS A 42 -9.77 -19.29 10.82
N GLU A 43 -10.33 -18.43 9.99
CA GLU A 43 -9.76 -18.04 8.71
C GLU A 43 -8.57 -17.09 8.89
N ALA A 44 -8.65 -16.15 9.82
CA ALA A 44 -7.60 -15.17 10.08
C ALA A 44 -6.23 -15.80 10.41
N ALA A 45 -6.22 -17.01 10.97
CA ALA A 45 -4.98 -17.73 11.26
C ALA A 45 -4.29 -18.34 10.02
N THR A 46 -5.04 -18.59 8.95
CA THR A 46 -4.59 -19.40 7.78
C THR A 46 -4.63 -18.67 6.45
N VAL A 47 -5.42 -17.59 6.35
CA VAL A 47 -5.54 -16.80 5.12
C VAL A 47 -4.20 -16.19 4.74
N THR A 48 -3.89 -16.24 3.45
CA THR A 48 -2.63 -15.75 2.88
C THR A 48 -2.81 -14.40 2.20
N PHE A 49 -1.72 -13.68 1.92
CA PHE A 49 -1.79 -12.41 1.19
C PHE A 49 -2.31 -12.62 -0.24
N THR A 50 -1.96 -13.72 -0.90
CA THR A 50 -2.48 -14.10 -2.22
C THR A 50 -4.02 -14.16 -2.21
N GLN A 51 -4.61 -14.76 -1.17
CA GLN A 51 -6.07 -14.84 -1.03
C GLN A 51 -6.70 -13.48 -0.71
N LEU A 52 -6.05 -12.66 0.12
CA LEU A 52 -6.51 -11.30 0.40
C LEU A 52 -6.46 -10.41 -0.85
N ARG A 53 -5.45 -10.54 -1.69
CA ARG A 53 -5.31 -9.79 -2.95
C ARG A 53 -6.55 -9.94 -3.82
N VAL A 54 -7.03 -11.17 -4.01
CA VAL A 54 -8.27 -11.44 -4.76
C VAL A 54 -9.48 -10.74 -4.13
N ARG A 55 -9.61 -10.74 -2.79
CA ARG A 55 -10.72 -10.08 -2.07
C ARG A 55 -10.66 -8.56 -2.12
N ILE A 56 -9.46 -8.00 -2.19
CA ILE A 56 -9.25 -6.55 -2.34
C ILE A 56 -9.59 -6.16 -3.77
N GLU A 57 -9.08 -6.89 -4.77
CA GLU A 57 -9.17 -6.48 -6.18
C GLU A 57 -10.54 -6.76 -6.81
N LEU A 58 -11.20 -7.85 -6.41
CA LEU A 58 -12.38 -8.37 -7.08
C LEU A 58 -13.58 -8.50 -6.14
N VAL A 59 -14.76 -8.30 -6.69
CA VAL A 59 -16.05 -8.59 -6.05
C VAL A 59 -16.91 -9.41 -7.01
N GLN A 60 -17.56 -10.44 -6.50
CA GLN A 60 -18.51 -11.27 -7.27
C GLN A 60 -19.94 -10.87 -6.88
N ILE A 61 -20.72 -10.40 -7.86
CA ILE A 61 -22.13 -10.01 -7.68
C ILE A 61 -22.94 -10.66 -8.80
N ASN A 62 -23.92 -11.49 -8.44
CA ASN A 62 -24.79 -12.20 -9.40
C ASN A 62 -23.99 -12.94 -10.49
N ASP A 63 -22.98 -13.71 -10.10
CA ASP A 63 -22.07 -14.44 -10.99
C ASP A 63 -21.23 -13.60 -11.96
N VAL A 64 -21.22 -12.27 -11.80
CA VAL A 64 -20.33 -11.36 -12.53
C VAL A 64 -19.17 -10.94 -11.62
N ILE A 65 -17.95 -11.23 -12.06
CA ILE A 65 -16.72 -10.75 -11.41
C ILE A 65 -16.45 -9.33 -11.88
N ARG A 66 -16.31 -8.41 -10.94
CA ARG A 66 -16.01 -6.99 -11.19
C ARG A 66 -14.86 -6.53 -10.31
N ARG A 67 -14.20 -5.44 -10.71
CA ARG A 67 -13.23 -4.76 -9.85
C ARG A 67 -13.95 -4.19 -8.62
N SER A 68 -13.39 -4.38 -7.43
CA SER A 68 -13.97 -3.85 -6.21
C SER A 68 -13.84 -2.31 -6.17
N ILE A 69 -14.75 -1.66 -5.45
CA ILE A 69 -14.68 -0.21 -5.19
C ILE A 69 -13.43 0.11 -4.37
N MET A 70 -13.09 -0.74 -3.40
CA MET A 70 -11.89 -0.59 -2.57
C MET A 70 -10.63 -0.53 -3.43
N PHE A 71 -10.49 -1.41 -4.42
CA PHE A 71 -9.34 -1.41 -5.30
C PHE A 71 -9.35 -0.26 -6.31
N GLN A 72 -10.54 0.18 -6.76
CA GLN A 72 -10.62 1.41 -7.56
C GLN A 72 -10.10 2.63 -6.79
N GLU A 73 -10.44 2.76 -5.51
CA GLU A 73 -9.93 3.83 -4.66
C GLU A 73 -8.41 3.71 -4.43
N VAL A 74 -7.90 2.50 -4.17
CA VAL A 74 -6.45 2.25 -4.10
C VAL A 74 -5.73 2.70 -5.38
N LEU A 75 -6.27 2.38 -6.55
CA LEU A 75 -5.67 2.78 -7.83
C LEU A 75 -5.65 4.30 -8.02
N VAL A 76 -6.71 5.00 -7.57
CA VAL A 76 -6.72 6.47 -7.60
C VAL A 76 -5.62 7.03 -6.71
N LEU A 77 -5.48 6.52 -5.48
CA LEU A 77 -4.43 6.93 -4.55
C LEU A 77 -3.03 6.66 -5.12
N VAL A 78 -2.80 5.49 -5.71
CA VAL A 78 -1.53 5.13 -6.38
C VAL A 78 -1.23 6.11 -7.52
N ALA A 79 -2.22 6.45 -8.34
CA ALA A 79 -2.04 7.34 -9.48
C ALA A 79 -1.79 8.81 -9.08
N THR A 80 -2.33 9.27 -7.95
CA THR A 80 -2.11 10.62 -7.42
C THR A 80 -0.89 10.73 -6.49
N SER A 81 -0.27 9.60 -6.14
CA SER A 81 0.90 9.56 -5.26
C SER A 81 2.13 10.20 -5.91
N SER A 82 3.02 10.76 -5.08
CA SER A 82 4.34 11.20 -5.53
C SER A 82 5.11 10.04 -6.18
N ASN A 83 5.80 10.32 -7.29
CA ASN A 83 6.61 9.33 -8.02
C ASN A 83 8.09 9.74 -8.06
N PRO A 84 8.79 9.70 -6.91
CA PRO A 84 10.19 10.16 -6.82
C PRO A 84 11.14 9.36 -7.73
N HIS A 85 10.85 8.08 -7.95
CA HIS A 85 11.67 7.18 -8.76
C HIS A 85 11.31 7.15 -10.25
N LYS A 86 10.30 7.94 -10.68
CA LYS A 86 9.81 7.99 -12.06
C LYS A 86 9.43 6.62 -12.62
N TRP A 87 8.77 5.80 -11.80
CA TRP A 87 8.18 4.55 -12.26
C TRP A 87 7.25 4.80 -13.45
N PRO A 88 7.26 3.91 -14.47
CA PRO A 88 6.40 4.06 -15.64
C PRO A 88 4.91 3.93 -15.27
N PRO A 89 3.99 4.54 -16.04
CA PRO A 89 2.55 4.56 -15.72
C PRO A 89 1.90 3.17 -15.62
N ASN A 90 2.43 2.17 -16.32
CA ASN A 90 1.95 0.79 -16.22
C ASN A 90 2.19 0.17 -14.83
N ALA A 91 3.21 0.63 -14.10
CA ALA A 91 3.45 0.23 -12.72
C ALA A 91 2.44 0.84 -11.73
N MET A 92 1.72 1.89 -12.12
CA MET A 92 0.70 2.55 -11.28
C MET A 92 -0.64 1.78 -11.22
N GLN A 93 -0.66 0.53 -11.72
CA GLN A 93 -1.83 -0.36 -11.68
C GLN A 93 -1.69 -1.48 -10.66
N THR A 94 -0.60 -1.51 -9.90
CA THR A 94 -0.30 -2.56 -8.93
C THR A 94 0.07 -1.97 -7.57
N TYR A 95 0.18 -2.85 -6.57
CA TYR A 95 0.63 -2.50 -5.23
C TYR A 95 1.34 -3.68 -4.59
N TRP A 96 2.20 -3.36 -3.64
CA TRP A 96 2.89 -4.31 -2.77
C TRP A 96 2.21 -4.36 -1.41
N PHE A 97 2.24 -5.52 -0.76
CA PHE A 97 1.84 -5.58 0.64
C PHE A 97 2.98 -5.08 1.53
N GLY A 98 2.59 -4.47 2.65
CA GLY A 98 3.51 -4.08 3.67
C GLY A 98 2.94 -4.28 5.07
N HIS A 99 3.84 -4.23 6.04
CA HIS A 99 3.52 -4.31 7.45
C HIS A 99 4.46 -3.41 8.27
N PHE A 100 4.02 -3.01 9.46
CA PHE A 100 4.92 -2.45 10.48
C PHE A 100 5.39 -3.58 11.38
N LYS A 101 6.67 -3.58 11.76
CA LYS A 101 7.17 -4.51 12.78
C LYS A 101 6.82 -4.02 14.18
N ASP A 102 6.96 -2.72 14.39
CA ASP A 102 6.70 -2.03 15.65
C ASP A 102 5.71 -0.87 15.45
N GLU A 103 4.91 -0.56 16.47
CA GLU A 103 3.92 0.55 16.41
C GLU A 103 4.57 1.94 16.28
N SER A 104 5.87 2.06 16.55
CA SER A 104 6.63 3.31 16.43
C SER A 104 7.20 3.56 15.03
N GLU A 105 7.12 2.58 14.12
CA GLU A 105 7.61 2.72 12.76
C GLU A 105 6.70 3.64 11.94
N SER A 106 7.31 4.58 11.21
CA SER A 106 6.60 5.48 10.29
C SER A 106 6.62 5.00 8.84
N VAL A 107 7.48 4.03 8.51
CA VAL A 107 7.69 3.51 7.16
C VAL A 107 7.47 2.00 7.18
N PRO A 108 6.57 1.47 6.34
CA PRO A 108 6.25 0.04 6.34
C PRO A 108 7.36 -0.76 5.65
N HIS A 109 7.50 -2.00 6.09
CA HIS A 109 8.33 -3.02 5.47
C HIS A 109 7.53 -3.74 4.38
N VAL A 110 8.15 -3.93 3.21
CA VAL A 110 7.55 -4.63 2.07
C VAL A 110 7.53 -6.14 2.35
N ILE A 111 6.43 -6.78 2.01
CA ILE A 111 6.31 -8.24 2.00
C ILE A 111 6.76 -8.71 0.61
N ALA A 112 7.77 -9.58 0.58
CA ALA A 112 8.30 -10.12 -0.66
C ALA A 112 7.27 -11.02 -1.35
N ALA A 113 7.33 -11.12 -2.68
CA ALA A 113 6.42 -11.98 -3.44
C ALA A 113 6.47 -13.46 -3.00
N ALA A 114 7.63 -13.94 -2.58
CA ALA A 114 7.81 -15.30 -2.05
C ALA A 114 7.07 -15.54 -0.73
N ASP A 115 6.79 -14.46 0.01
CA ASP A 115 6.12 -14.50 1.30
C ASP A 115 4.61 -14.24 1.19
N GLU A 116 4.07 -13.95 -0.01
CA GLU A 116 2.62 -13.70 -0.17
C GLU A 116 1.78 -14.96 0.10
N ASP A 117 2.37 -16.15 -0.01
CA ASP A 117 1.74 -17.43 0.34
C ASP A 117 1.81 -17.75 1.83
N CYS A 118 2.52 -16.94 2.62
CA CYS A 118 2.53 -17.06 4.07
C CYS A 118 1.21 -16.54 4.68
N PRO A 119 0.75 -17.11 5.80
CA PRO A 119 -0.40 -16.59 6.52
C PRO A 119 -0.19 -15.16 6.99
N ILE A 120 -1.22 -14.32 6.87
CA ILE A 120 -1.15 -12.91 7.29
C ILE A 120 -0.87 -12.76 8.79
N SER A 121 -1.21 -13.77 9.59
CA SER A 121 -1.00 -13.84 11.03
C SER A 121 0.47 -13.84 11.44
N GLN A 122 1.39 -14.14 10.52
CA GLN A 122 2.83 -14.09 10.77
C GLN A 122 3.36 -12.65 10.77
N TYR A 123 2.70 -11.74 10.05
CA TYR A 123 3.17 -10.37 9.83
C TYR A 123 2.29 -9.33 10.52
N LEU A 124 0.98 -9.59 10.61
CA LEU A 124 0.02 -8.70 11.25
C LEU A 124 -0.19 -9.15 12.70
N ASN A 125 0.08 -8.25 13.66
CA ASN A 125 -0.17 -8.53 15.06
C ASN A 125 -1.68 -8.48 15.37
N MET A 126 -2.35 -9.60 15.11
CA MET A 126 -3.80 -9.78 15.33
C MET A 126 -4.13 -10.27 16.76
N THR A 127 -3.10 -10.54 17.56
CA THR A 127 -3.20 -11.14 18.90
C THR A 127 -3.31 -10.12 20.03
N THR A 128 -2.62 -8.98 19.95
CA THR A 128 -2.59 -7.99 21.05
C THR A 128 -3.62 -6.88 20.88
N SER A 129 -3.95 -6.53 19.63
CA SER A 129 -5.00 -5.56 19.29
C SER A 129 -6.32 -6.29 19.09
N LYS A 130 -7.29 -6.08 19.98
CA LYS A 130 -8.63 -6.68 19.93
C LYS A 130 -9.24 -6.62 18.51
N LEU A 131 -9.12 -7.72 17.77
CA LEU A 131 -9.85 -8.00 16.52
C LEU A 131 -9.59 -7.02 15.36
N MET A 132 -8.50 -6.24 15.37
CA MET A 132 -8.19 -5.28 14.31
C MET A 132 -6.71 -5.29 13.89
N GLY A 133 -6.45 -5.65 12.64
CA GLY A 133 -5.12 -5.55 12.00
C GLY A 133 -5.11 -4.50 10.89
N ASP A 134 -4.05 -3.70 10.80
CA ASP A 134 -3.84 -2.76 9.69
C ASP A 134 -3.00 -3.45 8.59
N LEU A 135 -3.61 -3.67 7.42
CA LEU A 135 -2.94 -4.15 6.21
C LEU A 135 -2.55 -2.94 5.36
N ILE A 136 -1.27 -2.87 5.01
CA ILE A 136 -0.71 -1.70 4.32
C ILE A 136 -0.47 -2.08 2.86
N LEU A 137 -0.96 -1.24 1.97
CA LEU A 137 -0.71 -1.32 0.54
C LEU A 137 0.29 -0.23 0.17
N ILE A 138 1.39 -0.63 -0.46
CA ILE A 138 2.48 0.26 -0.84
C ILE A 138 2.45 0.41 -2.37
N PRO A 139 2.18 1.62 -2.90
CA PRO A 139 2.31 1.90 -4.32
C PRO A 139 3.75 1.65 -4.79
N PRO A 140 3.98 1.11 -6.00
CA PRO A 140 5.32 0.89 -6.54
C PRO A 140 6.15 2.17 -6.60
N THR A 141 5.49 3.32 -6.78
CA THR A 141 6.12 4.64 -6.79
C THR A 141 6.85 4.99 -5.50
N GLN A 142 6.48 4.37 -4.37
CA GLN A 142 7.12 4.58 -3.07
C GLN A 142 8.32 3.64 -2.84
N LEU A 143 8.53 2.67 -3.74
CA LEU A 143 9.61 1.70 -3.65
C LEU A 143 10.78 2.10 -4.53
N GLY A 144 11.99 2.06 -3.96
CA GLY A 144 13.21 2.23 -4.72
C GLY A 144 13.43 1.03 -5.64
N PRO A 145 13.68 1.23 -6.96
CA PRO A 145 13.81 0.15 -7.92
C PRO A 145 15.03 -0.76 -7.70
N VAL A 146 16.02 -0.31 -6.91
CA VAL A 146 17.24 -1.06 -6.59
C VAL A 146 17.26 -1.54 -5.14
N CYS A 147 16.75 -0.73 -4.21
CA CYS A 147 16.77 -1.10 -2.79
C CYS A 147 15.57 -1.94 -2.36
N GLU A 148 14.53 -2.07 -3.21
CA GLU A 148 13.31 -2.85 -2.95
C GLU A 148 12.62 -2.50 -1.62
N GLN A 149 12.84 -1.26 -1.17
CA GLN A 149 12.36 -0.73 0.11
C GLN A 149 11.67 0.61 -0.12
N CYS A 150 10.75 0.93 0.79
CA CYS A 150 10.11 2.24 0.84
C CYS A 150 11.18 3.33 1.00
N CYS A 151 11.39 4.14 -0.04
CA CYS A 151 12.31 5.28 0.02
C CYS A 151 11.91 6.39 -0.96
N GLU A 152 12.32 7.62 -0.68
CA GLU A 152 12.12 8.79 -1.56
C GLU A 152 13.39 9.25 -2.27
N GLY A 153 14.41 8.38 -2.38
CA GLY A 153 15.68 8.74 -3.02
C GLY A 153 16.89 8.40 -2.16
N CYS A 154 17.06 7.14 -1.77
CA CYS A 154 18.19 6.70 -0.93
C CYS A 154 19.53 6.72 -1.69
N THR A 155 20.63 6.45 -0.99
CA THR A 155 21.98 6.40 -1.60
C THR A 155 22.09 5.40 -2.76
N LEU A 156 21.29 4.33 -2.74
CA LEU A 156 21.23 3.31 -3.79
C LEU A 156 20.27 3.68 -4.94
N CYS A 157 19.28 4.52 -4.67
CA CYS A 157 18.29 4.99 -5.64
C CYS A 157 18.27 6.52 -5.62
N PRO A 158 19.34 7.20 -6.08
CA PRO A 158 19.35 8.66 -6.07
C PRO A 158 18.23 9.20 -6.96
N PRO A 159 17.55 10.30 -6.57
CA PRO A 159 16.53 10.90 -7.40
C PRO A 159 17.14 11.29 -8.75
N ILE A 160 16.51 10.86 -9.85
CA ILE A 160 16.98 11.14 -11.19
C ILE A 160 16.93 12.65 -11.40
N GLN A 161 18.09 13.32 -11.28
CA GLN A 161 18.25 14.73 -11.62
C GLN A 161 17.62 14.94 -12.99
N SER A 162 16.54 15.72 -13.05
CA SER A 162 16.04 16.19 -14.33
C SER A 162 17.17 17.01 -14.93
N SER A 163 17.89 16.43 -15.88
CA SER A 163 18.80 17.18 -16.72
C SER A 163 17.94 18.23 -17.41
N SER A 164 17.94 19.45 -16.89
CA SER A 164 17.55 20.65 -17.61
C SER A 164 18.54 20.79 -18.77
N LYS A 165 18.28 20.06 -19.86
CA LYS A 165 18.97 20.25 -21.11
C LYS A 165 18.20 21.32 -21.88
N GLN A 166 18.87 22.48 -21.89
CA GLN A 166 18.86 23.56 -22.89
C GLN A 166 17.61 24.43 -22.98
#